data_AF-A0A951QSJ1-F1
#
_entry.id   AF-A0A951QSJ1-F1
#
_cell.length_a   1.000
_cell.length_b   1.000
_cell.length_c   1.000
_cell.angle_alpha   90.00
_cell.angle_beta   90.00
_cell.angle_gamma   90.00
#
_symmetry.space_group_name_H-M   'P 1'
#
loop_
_entity.id
_entity.type
_entity.pdbx_description
1 polymer ?
#
loop_
_entity_poly.entity_id
_entity_poly.type
_entity_poly.pdbx_seq_one_letter_code
_entity_poly.pdbx_strand_id
1 'polypeptide(L)' 'MTDLKVRAKELSKQAADYSRQGVDLIRAGDREKGHNLMKQANEAGKRCRVLLKEIIRQQS' A
#
# COMPACT_ATOMS: atom_id res chain seq x y z
N MET A 1 -17.86 -10.14 -5.78
CA MET A 1 -16.85 -9.56 -6.72
C MET A 1 -16.49 -8.10 -6.40
N THR A 2 -17.40 -7.32 -5.79
CA THR A 2 -17.20 -5.90 -5.41
C THR A 2 -16.19 -5.69 -4.27
N ASP A 3 -16.18 -6.58 -3.27
CA ASP A 3 -15.35 -6.44 -2.06
C ASP A 3 -13.84 -6.43 -2.36
N LEU A 4 -13.36 -7.38 -3.16
CA LEU A 4 -11.94 -7.48 -3.53
C LEU A 4 -11.43 -6.23 -4.25
N LYS A 5 -12.24 -5.68 -5.17
CA LYS A 5 -11.91 -4.45 -5.90
C LYS A 5 -11.85 -3.24 -4.96
N VAL A 6 -12.80 -3.12 -4.04
CA VAL A 6 -12.80 -2.06 -3.01
C VAL A 6 -11.57 -2.18 -2.13
N ARG A 7 -11.27 -3.38 -1.63
CA ARG A 7 -10.15 -3.62 -0.73
C ARG A 7 -8.78 -3.42 -1.41
N ALA A 8 -8.67 -3.79 -2.69
CA ALA A 8 -7.48 -3.46 -3.49
C ALA A 8 -7.29 -1.95 -3.63
N LYS A 9 -8.37 -1.20 -3.87
CA LYS A 9 -8.33 0.27 -3.95
C LYS A 9 -7.90 0.89 -2.61
N GLU A 10 -8.45 0.42 -1.50
CA GLU A 10 -8.09 0.89 -0.16
C GLU A 10 -6.61 0.63 0.16
N LEU A 11 -6.11 -0.59 -0.12
CA LEU A 11 -4.70 -0.93 0.07
C LEU A 11 -3.79 -0.08 -0.81
N SER A 12 -4.19 0.22 -2.05
CA SER A 12 -3.42 1.11 -2.93
C SER A 12 -3.34 2.53 -2.37
N LYS A 13 -4.44 3.04 -1.80
CA LYS A 13 -4.47 4.36 -1.15
C LYS A 13 -3.59 4.39 0.09
N GLN A 14 -3.70 3.37 0.94
CA GLN A 14 -2.85 3.23 2.14
C GLN A 14 -1.37 3.18 1.77
N ALA A 15 -0.99 2.41 0.74
CA ALA A 15 0.39 2.35 0.28
C ALA A 15 0.92 3.73 -0.15
N ALA A 16 0.12 4.49 -0.90
CA ALA A 16 0.47 5.84 -1.35
C ALA A 16 0.58 6.81 -0.17
N ASP A 17 -0.35 6.76 0.78
CA ASP A 17 -0.36 7.61 1.96
C ASP A 17 0.84 7.34 2.88
N TYR A 18 1.17 6.07 3.15
CA TYR A 18 2.36 5.71 3.92
C TYR A 18 3.65 6.11 3.20
N SER A 19 3.72 5.97 1.87
CA SER A 19 4.89 6.39 1.11
C SER A 19 5.08 7.90 1.18
N ARG A 20 4.02 8.68 1.00
CA ARG A 20 4.09 10.14 1.13
C ARG A 20 4.54 10.56 2.54
N GLN A 21 3.87 10.06 3.57
CA GLN A 21 4.20 10.38 4.96
C GLN A 21 5.62 9.93 5.34
N GLY A 22 6.07 8.77 4.85
CA GLY A 22 7.42 8.29 5.13
C GLY A 22 8.50 9.15 4.49
N VAL A 23 8.28 9.66 3.27
CA VAL A 23 9.19 10.62 2.62
C VAL A 23 9.23 11.91 3.43
N ASP A 24 8.08 12.42 3.86
CA ASP A 24 8.00 13.66 4.64
C ASP A 24 8.73 13.54 5.99
N LEU A 25 8.59 12.41 6.69
CA LEU A 25 9.33 12.14 7.92
C LEU A 25 10.85 12.01 7.70
N ILE A 26 11.27 11.31 6.63
CA ILE A 26 12.70 11.22 6.27
C ILE A 26 13.28 12.62 6.01
N ARG A 27 12.54 13.47 5.30
CA ARG A 27 12.93 14.87 5.01
C ARG A 27 12.98 15.72 6.28
N ALA A 28 12.07 15.47 7.23
CA ALA A 28 12.05 16.14 8.54
C ALA A 28 13.13 15.64 9.52
N GLY A 29 13.94 14.65 9.13
CA GLY A 29 15.01 14.08 9.95
C GLY A 29 14.60 12.87 10.80
N ASP A 30 13.30 12.55 10.88
CA ASP A 30 12.80 11.34 11.55
C ASP A 30 12.88 10.12 10.62
N ARG A 31 14.13 9.72 10.34
CA ARG A 31 14.43 8.63 9.40
C ARG A 31 13.86 7.29 9.86
N GLU A 32 13.86 7.02 11.16
CA GLU A 32 13.37 5.74 11.68
C GLU A 32 11.88 5.58 11.42
N LYS A 33 11.05 6.56 11.82
CA LYS A 33 9.61 6.49 11.55
C LYS A 33 9.32 6.53 10.07
N GLY A 34 10.05 7.32 9.31
CA GLY A 34 9.89 7.38 7.86
C GLY A 34 10.20 6.04 7.18
N HIS A 35 11.27 5.34 7.57
CA HIS A 35 11.57 4.00 7.08
C HIS A 35 10.53 2.96 7.53
N ASN A 36 9.98 3.08 8.74
CA ASN A 36 8.89 2.21 9.19
C ASN A 36 7.63 2.40 8.35
N LEU A 37 7.26 3.63 8.01
CA LEU A 37 6.16 3.90 7.08
C LEU A 37 6.44 3.35 5.68
N MET A 38 7.68 3.42 5.19
CA MET A 38 8.05 2.82 3.91
C MET A 38 7.87 1.30 3.90
N LYS A 39 8.19 0.62 5.00
CA LYS A 39 7.92 -0.83 5.14
C LYS A 39 6.42 -1.11 5.07
N GLN A 40 5.61 -0.33 5.78
CA GLN A 40 4.14 -0.45 5.73
C GLN A 40 3.58 -0.18 4.33
N ALA A 41 4.10 0.81 3.62
CA ALA A 41 3.74 1.08 2.23
C ALA A 41 4.02 -0.13 1.32
N ASN A 42 5.20 -0.75 1.46
CA ASN A 42 5.56 -1.93 0.67
C ASN A 42 4.65 -3.12 1.00
N GLU A 43 4.32 -3.35 2.27
CA GLU A 43 3.39 -4.42 2.67
C GLU A 43 1.99 -4.22 2.12
N ALA A 44 1.43 -3.01 2.25
CA ALA A 44 0.13 -2.65 1.66
C ALA A 44 0.14 -2.86 0.14
N GLY A 45 1.22 -2.46 -0.55
CA GLY A 45 1.40 -2.68 -1.98
C GLY A 45 1.48 -4.16 -2.36
N LYS A 46 2.19 -4.99 -1.56
CA LYS A 46 2.24 -6.45 -1.76
C LYS A 46 0.86 -7.07 -1.63
N ARG A 47 0.10 -6.71 -0.58
CA ARG A 47 -1.27 -7.19 -0.37
C ARG A 47 -2.20 -6.76 -1.51
N CYS A 48 -2.10 -5.50 -1.96
CA CYS A 48 -2.84 -5.01 -3.11
C CYS A 48 -2.56 -5.85 -4.38
N ARG A 49 -1.29 -6.15 -4.67
CA ARG A 49 -0.92 -6.99 -5.83
C ARG A 49 -1.49 -8.39 -5.76
N VAL A 50 -1.54 -9.00 -4.57
CA VAL A 50 -2.17 -10.32 -4.37
C VAL A 50 -3.66 -10.25 -4.71
N LEU A 51 -4.38 -9.24 -4.19
CA LEU A 51 -5.80 -9.08 -4.50
C LEU A 51 -6.06 -8.82 -5.98
N LEU A 52 -5.22 -8.01 -6.64
CA LEU A 52 -5.35 -7.76 -8.09
C LEU A 52 -5.19 -9.05 -8.90
N LYS A 53 -4.24 -9.92 -8.54
CA LYS A 53 -4.08 -11.23 -9.19
C LYS A 53 -5.32 -12.10 -9.02
N GLU A 54 -5.90 -12.12 -7.83
CA GLU A 54 -7.13 -12.86 -7.56
C GLU A 54 -8.33 -12.32 -8.34
N ILE A 55 -8.45 -10.98 -8.43
CA ILE A 55 -9.50 -10.32 -9.24
C ILE A 55 -9.39 -10.68 -10.72
N ILE A 56 -8.17 -10.76 -11.26
CA ILE A 56 -7.93 -11.16 -12.65
C ILE A 56 -8.30 -12.64 -12.83
N ARG A 57 -7.88 -13.51 -11.90
CA ARG A 57 -8.22 -14.95 -11.92
C ARG A 57 -9.72 -15.20 -11.93
N GLN A 58 -10.50 -14.40 -11.19
CA GLN A 58 -11.96 -14.51 -11.14
C GLN A 58 -12.68 -13.96 -12.38
N GLN A 59 -11.97 -13.22 -13.24
CA GLN A 59 -12.49 -12.69 -14.50
C GLN A 59 -12.05 -13.52 -15.72
N SER A 60 -11.26 -14.57 -15.49
CA SER A 60 -10.78 -15.51 -16.50
C SER A 60 -11.73 -16.71 -16.54
#